data_AF-A0AAN8UNV1-F1
#
_entry.id   AF-A0AAN8UNV1-F1
#
_cell.length_a   1.000
_cell.length_b   1.000
_cell.length_c   1.000
_cell.angle_alpha   90.00
_cell.angle_beta   90.00
_cell.angle_gamma   90.00
#
_symmetry.space_group_name_H-M   'P 1'
#
loop_
_entity.id
_entity.type
_entity.pdbx_description
1 polymer ?
#
loop_
_entity_poly.entity_id
_entity_poly.type
_entity_poly.pdbx_seq_one_letter_code
_entity_poly.pdbx_strand_id
1 'polypeptide(L)'
;AMRRLDMEKLIEKALKDGGLDEREVTPFMRVKVVGLTAKISHGKYHAGEALITIWDPTQKQQSELVEGKAYVVSRLTPLNSGSSTLYLQARGSAIKWQPLSPSEVDHFK
;
A
#
# COMPACT_ATOMS: atom_id res chain seq x y z
N ALA A 1 23.70 -17.65 -37.80
CA ALA A 1 23.59 -17.91 -36.35
C ALA A 1 24.59 -17.09 -35.53
N MET A 2 25.92 -17.15 -35.79
CA MET A 2 26.95 -16.40 -35.03
C MET A 2 26.69 -14.89 -34.87
N ARG A 3 26.35 -14.16 -35.94
CA ARG A 3 26.12 -12.70 -35.88
C ARG A 3 25.04 -12.26 -34.88
N ARG A 4 24.02 -13.10 -34.64
CA ARG A 4 22.94 -12.78 -33.71
C ARG A 4 23.43 -12.87 -32.26
N LEU A 5 24.20 -13.91 -31.95
CA LEU A 5 24.81 -14.09 -30.62
C LEU A 5 25.78 -12.95 -30.29
N ASP A 6 26.56 -12.48 -31.27
CA ASP A 6 27.49 -11.37 -31.07
C ASP A 6 26.75 -10.06 -30.79
N MET A 7 25.62 -9.80 -31.46
CA MET A 7 24.77 -8.64 -31.16
C MET A 7 24.11 -8.72 -29.79
N GLU A 8 23.58 -9.88 -29.40
CA GLU A 8 22.97 -10.09 -28.07
C GLU A 8 23.99 -9.80 -26.95
N LYS A 9 25.24 -10.26 -27.10
CA LYS A 9 26.33 -9.94 -26.16
C LYS A 9 26.69 -8.46 -26.10
N LEU A 10 26.69 -7.75 -27.23
CA LEU A 10 26.98 -6.31 -27.26
C LEU A 10 25.87 -5.51 -26.55
N ILE A 11 24.61 -5.94 -26.67
CA ILE A 11 23.48 -5.33 -25.99
C ILE A 11 23.58 -5.56 -24.48
N GLU A 12 23.82 -6.81 -24.04
CA GLU A 12 24.01 -7.12 -22.61
C GLU A 12 25.17 -6.32 -22.01
N LYS A 13 26.29 -6.21 -22.75
CA LYS A 13 27.43 -5.40 -22.33
C LYS A 13 27.05 -3.92 -22.21
N ALA A 14 26.37 -3.35 -23.19
CA ALA A 14 25.96 -1.95 -23.16
C ALA A 14 24.98 -1.65 -22.00
N LEU A 15 24.06 -2.57 -21.72
CA LEU A 15 23.16 -2.47 -20.56
C LEU A 15 23.93 -2.51 -19.25
N LYS A 16 24.88 -3.44 -19.12
CA LYS A 16 25.72 -3.58 -17.93
C LYS A 16 26.65 -2.38 -17.72
N ASP A 17 27.32 -1.92 -18.76
CA ASP A 17 28.19 -0.73 -18.70
C ASP A 17 27.39 0.54 -18.36
N GLY A 18 26.09 0.56 -18.69
CA GLY A 18 25.15 1.61 -18.30
C GLY A 18 24.49 1.43 -16.93
N GLY A 19 24.77 0.35 -16.19
CA GLY A 19 24.12 0.03 -14.91
C GLY A 19 22.62 -0.29 -15.02
N LEU A 20 22.20 -0.77 -16.19
CA LEU A 20 20.82 -1.14 -16.53
C LEU A 20 20.65 -2.67 -16.61
N ASP A 21 21.64 -3.44 -16.16
CA ASP A 21 21.59 -4.90 -16.07
C ASP A 21 20.68 -5.37 -14.93
N GLU A 22 20.40 -4.51 -13.95
CA GLU A 22 19.45 -4.75 -12.86
C GLU A 22 18.25 -3.81 -12.90
N ARG A 23 17.11 -4.29 -12.42
CA ARG A 23 15.90 -3.47 -12.25
C ARG A 23 15.78 -3.08 -10.79
N GLU A 24 15.68 -1.78 -10.53
CA GLU A 24 15.26 -1.28 -9.22
C GLU A 24 13.74 -1.46 -9.09
N VAL A 25 13.33 -2.48 -8.34
CA VAL A 25 11.91 -2.82 -8.15
C VAL A 25 11.55 -2.70 -6.68
N THR A 26 10.53 -1.89 -6.37
CA THR A 26 9.96 -1.78 -5.02
C THR A 26 8.59 -2.47 -4.97
N PRO A 27 8.40 -3.49 -4.12
CA PRO A 27 7.10 -4.13 -3.96
C PRO A 27 6.11 -3.21 -3.24
N PHE A 28 4.82 -3.48 -3.41
CA PHE A 28 3.77 -2.83 -2.63
C PHE A 28 2.68 -3.82 -2.24
N MET A 29 1.97 -3.51 -1.16
CA MET A 29 0.73 -4.15 -0.75
C MET A 29 -0.41 -3.14 -0.86
N ARG A 30 -1.58 -3.55 -1.36
CA ARG A 30 -2.75 -2.67 -1.43
C ARG A 30 -3.89 -3.28 -0.64
N VAL A 31 -4.46 -2.49 0.27
CA VAL A 31 -5.57 -2.90 1.14
C VAL A 31 -6.77 -2.01 0.93
N LYS A 32 -7.96 -2.62 0.82
CA LYS A 32 -9.25 -1.92 0.79
C LYS A 32 -9.74 -1.75 2.22
N VAL A 33 -10.15 -0.54 2.58
CA VAL A 33 -10.64 -0.20 3.92
C VAL A 33 -11.90 0.64 3.85
N VAL A 34 -12.62 0.69 4.96
CA VAL A 34 -13.76 1.58 5.18
C VAL A 34 -13.49 2.43 6.41
N GLY A 35 -13.88 3.69 6.37
CA GLY A 35 -13.79 4.56 7.54
C GLY A 35 -14.79 4.14 8.62
N LEU A 36 -14.30 3.88 9.84
CA LEU A 36 -15.16 3.59 10.98
C LEU A 36 -15.77 4.87 11.52
N THR A 37 -17.09 4.90 11.69
CA THR A 37 -17.82 6.08 12.19
C THR A 37 -18.33 5.86 13.60
N ALA A 38 -18.12 6.81 14.51
CA ALA A 38 -18.57 6.64 15.89
C ALA A 38 -20.11 6.57 15.95
N LYS A 39 -20.67 5.61 16.70
CA LYS A 39 -22.14 5.41 16.81
C LYS A 39 -22.89 6.65 17.31
N ILE A 40 -22.22 7.52 18.07
CA ILE A 40 -22.78 8.74 18.67
C ILE A 40 -22.81 9.91 17.66
N SER A 41 -22.11 9.80 16.53
CA SER A 41 -22.12 10.86 15.52
C SER A 41 -23.48 10.92 14.82
N HIS A 42 -24.25 11.99 15.07
CA HIS A 42 -25.56 12.25 14.44
C HIS A 42 -25.46 12.75 12.98
N GLY A 43 -24.26 12.72 12.38
CA GLY A 43 -24.05 13.13 11.00
C GLY A 43 -24.29 11.97 10.03
N LYS A 44 -24.87 12.25 8.85
CA LYS A 44 -24.83 11.35 7.69
C LYS A 44 -23.41 11.28 7.11
N TYR A 45 -22.45 10.79 7.87
CA TYR A 45 -21.15 10.44 7.32
C TYR A 45 -21.27 9.04 6.76
N HIS A 46 -21.29 8.94 5.43
CA HIS A 46 -21.09 7.67 4.77
C HIS A 46 -19.65 7.23 5.05
N ALA A 47 -19.49 6.01 5.59
CA ALA A 47 -18.18 5.38 5.71
C ALA A 47 -17.53 5.33 4.32
N GLY A 48 -16.60 6.24 4.07
CA GLY A 48 -15.92 6.32 2.78
C GLY A 48 -15.07 5.07 2.57
N GLU A 49 -15.16 4.48 1.38
CA GLU A 49 -14.21 3.46 0.97
C GLU A 49 -12.87 4.13 0.63
N ALA A 50 -11.77 3.48 1.04
CA ALA A 50 -10.44 3.92 0.69
C ALA A 50 -9.57 2.74 0.25
N LEU A 51 -8.61 3.05 -0.63
CA LEU A 51 -7.54 2.14 -1.03
C LEU A 51 -6.22 2.67 -0.50
N ILE A 52 -5.58 1.89 0.38
CA ILE A 52 -4.28 2.23 0.97
C ILE A 52 -3.20 1.41 0.25
N THR A 53 -2.25 2.08 -0.39
CA THR A 53 -1.06 1.45 -0.98
C THR A 53 0.12 1.60 -0.03
N ILE A 54 0.66 0.47 0.45
CA ILE A 54 1.82 0.39 1.33
C ILE A 54 3.03 -0.02 0.47
N TRP A 55 3.89 0.94 0.19
CA TRP A 55 5.16 0.71 -0.51
C TRP A 55 6.19 0.12 0.45
N ASP A 56 6.94 -0.88 -0.01
CA ASP A 56 7.94 -1.60 0.76
C ASP A 56 7.39 -2.09 2.13
N PRO A 57 6.34 -2.93 2.12
CA PRO A 57 5.67 -3.36 3.35
C PRO A 57 6.60 -4.25 4.19
N THR A 58 6.67 -3.96 5.49
CA THR A 58 7.42 -4.79 6.43
C THR A 58 6.80 -6.19 6.55
N GLN A 59 7.58 -7.21 6.92
CA GLN A 59 7.04 -8.57 7.14
C GLN A 59 5.88 -8.57 8.15
N LYS A 60 5.97 -7.74 9.20
CA LYS A 60 4.92 -7.56 10.19
C LYS A 60 3.62 -7.05 9.58
N GLN A 61 3.69 -6.07 8.67
CA GLN A 61 2.51 -5.58 7.97
C GLN A 61 1.91 -6.65 7.05
N GLN A 62 2.75 -7.46 6.41
CA GLN A 62 2.29 -8.55 5.53
C GLN A 62 1.57 -9.66 6.31
N SER A 63 1.98 -9.95 7.55
CA SER A 63 1.38 -11.01 8.36
C SER A 63 0.22 -10.54 9.27
N GLU A 64 0.25 -9.30 9.76
CA GLU A 64 -0.72 -8.81 10.76
C GLU A 64 -1.89 -8.03 10.17
N LEU A 65 -1.76 -7.51 8.94
CA LEU A 65 -2.88 -6.86 8.26
C LEU A 65 -3.75 -7.91 7.59
N VAL A 66 -4.91 -8.15 8.19
CA VAL A 66 -5.86 -9.16 7.72
C VAL A 66 -7.23 -8.55 7.50
N GLU A 67 -8.00 -9.16 6.61
CA GLU A 67 -9.34 -8.69 6.27
C GLU A 67 -10.31 -8.84 7.47
N GLY A 68 -11.31 -7.96 7.53
CA GLY A 68 -12.34 -7.98 8.58
C GLY A 68 -11.86 -7.51 9.96
N LYS A 69 -10.63 -7.02 10.09
CA LYS A 69 -10.11 -6.42 11.32
C LYS A 69 -10.08 -4.90 11.23
N ALA A 70 -10.16 -4.28 12.40
CA ALA A 70 -10.19 -2.84 12.56
C ALA A 70 -8.85 -2.36 13.10
N TYR A 71 -8.34 -1.25 12.52
CA TYR A 71 -7.05 -0.70 12.88
C TYR A 71 -7.11 0.82 12.96
N VAL A 72 -6.34 1.37 13.89
CA VAL A 72 -5.96 2.79 13.86
C VAL A 72 -4.68 2.90 13.05
N VAL A 73 -4.73 3.76 12.03
CA VAL A 73 -3.60 4.06 11.16
C VAL A 73 -3.49 5.57 11.01
N SER A 74 -2.27 6.08 11.03
CA SER A 74 -1.98 7.51 10.94
C SER A 74 -0.84 7.76 9.95
N ARG A 75 -0.62 9.03 9.59
CA ARG A 75 0.44 9.46 8.67
C ARG A 75 0.30 8.91 7.24
N LEU A 76 -0.94 8.69 6.81
CA LEU A 76 -1.26 8.36 5.41
C LEU A 76 -1.19 9.62 4.55
N THR A 77 -0.61 9.50 3.36
CA THR A 77 -0.53 10.60 2.39
C THR A 77 -1.65 10.43 1.35
N PRO A 78 -2.51 11.43 1.12
CA PRO A 78 -3.51 11.37 0.05
C PRO A 78 -2.83 11.45 -1.33
N LEU A 79 -3.23 10.59 -2.26
CA LEU A 79 -2.69 10.55 -3.62
C LEU A 79 -3.62 11.22 -4.64
N ASN A 80 -4.93 11.04 -4.48
CA ASN A 80 -5.95 11.70 -5.32
C ASN A 80 -7.30 11.71 -4.57
N SER A 81 -8.00 12.85 -4.61
CA SER A 81 -9.28 13.10 -3.94
C SER A 81 -10.46 13.28 -4.91
N GLY A 82 -10.25 13.11 -6.22
CA GLY A 82 -11.26 13.37 -7.24
C GLY A 82 -12.33 12.28 -7.46
N SER A 83 -12.30 11.19 -6.70
CA SER A 83 -13.24 10.06 -6.85
C SER A 83 -13.98 9.77 -5.53
N SER A 84 -15.09 9.03 -5.60
CA SER A 84 -15.79 8.53 -4.41
C SER A 84 -14.92 7.65 -3.51
N THR A 85 -13.83 7.11 -4.07
CA THR A 85 -12.83 6.31 -3.35
C THR A 85 -11.62 7.17 -3.00
N LEU A 86 -11.24 7.16 -1.73
CA LEU A 86 -10.06 7.87 -1.25
C LEU A 86 -8.80 7.03 -1.51
N TYR A 87 -7.83 7.56 -2.25
CA TYR A 87 -6.56 6.89 -2.49
C TYR A 87 -5.50 7.41 -1.53
N LEU A 88 -4.95 6.51 -0.71
CA LEU A 88 -3.98 6.82 0.32
C LEU A 88 -2.70 6.01 0.08
N GLN A 89 -1.56 6.57 0.44
CA GLN A 89 -0.28 5.87 0.37
C GLN A 89 0.48 5.94 1.69
N ALA A 90 1.33 4.93 1.86
CA ALA A 90 2.09 4.64 3.05
C ALA A 90 3.49 4.13 2.66
N ARG A 91 4.53 4.51 3.42
CA ARG A 91 5.79 3.75 3.44
C ARG A 91 5.72 2.73 4.57
N GLY A 92 6.06 1.48 4.29
CA GLY A 92 5.89 0.37 5.25
C GLY A 92 6.55 0.65 6.60
N SER A 93 7.80 1.09 6.61
CA SER A 93 8.54 1.39 7.85
C SER A 93 8.03 2.61 8.64
N ALA A 94 7.36 3.56 7.97
CA ALA A 94 7.00 4.84 8.57
C ALA A 94 5.65 4.83 9.30
N ILE A 95 4.83 3.81 9.06
CA ILE A 95 3.44 3.77 9.49
C ILE A 95 3.17 2.59 10.40
N LYS A 96 2.58 2.90 11.55
CA LYS A 96 2.12 1.92 12.52
C LYS A 96 0.64 1.65 12.31
N TRP A 97 0.32 0.37 12.25
CA TRP A 97 -1.04 -0.14 12.26
C TRP A 97 -1.29 -0.72 13.64
N GLN A 98 -2.22 -0.13 14.37
CA GLN A 98 -2.57 -0.58 15.70
C GLN A 98 -3.93 -1.26 15.64
N PRO A 99 -4.03 -2.57 15.94
CA PRO A 99 -5.31 -3.24 15.95
C PRO A 99 -6.20 -2.66 17.07
N LEU A 100 -7.48 -2.48 16.76
CA LEU A 100 -8.48 -2.15 17.77
C LEU A 100 -8.94 -3.41 18.50
N SER A 101 -9.17 -3.28 19.80
CA SER A 101 -9.79 -4.33 20.61
C SER A 101 -11.28 -4.48 20.25
N PRO A 102 -11.89 -5.66 20.50
CA PRO A 102 -13.31 -5.87 20.22
C PRO A 102 -14.23 -4.86 20.92
N SER A 103 -13.89 -4.45 22.14
CA SER A 103 -14.64 -3.43 22.89
C SER A 103 -14.54 -2.05 22.23
N GLU A 104 -13.38 -1.68 21.68
CA GLU A 104 -13.24 -0.41 20.96
C GLU A 104 -14.06 -0.42 19.67
N VAL A 105 -14.07 -1.54 18.94
CA VAL A 105 -14.84 -1.70 17.70
C VAL A 105 -16.34 -1.51 17.94
N ASP A 106 -16.86 -1.91 19.10
CA ASP A 106 -18.28 -1.75 19.42
C ASP A 106 -18.70 -0.27 19.58
N HIS A 107 -17.77 0.68 19.70
CA HIS A 107 -18.12 2.10 19.68
C HIS A 107 -18.34 2.67 18.27
N PHE A 108 -18.02 1.88 17.23
CA PHE A 108 -18.09 2.29 15.84
C PHE A 108 -19.18 1.53 15.06
N LYS A 109 -19.64 2.16 13.99
CA LYS A 109 -20.55 1.62 12.98
C LYS A 109 -19.88 1.68 11.61
#